data_AF-A0AAW8ANV9-F1
#
_entry.id   AF-A0AAW8ANV9-F1
#
_cell.length_a   1.000
_cell.length_b   1.000
_cell.length_c   1.000
_cell.angle_alpha   90.00
_cell.angle_beta   90.00
_cell.angle_gamma   90.00
#
_symmetry.space_group_name_H-M   'P 1'
#
loop_
_entity.id
_entity.type
_entity.pdbx_description
1 polymer ?
#
loop_
_entity_poly.entity_id
_entity_poly.type
_entity_poly.pdbx_seq_one_letter_code
_entity_poly.pdbx_strand_id
1 'polypeptide(L)'
;GRKLLYACEDSGQWRLCEAALDGDKKAVPSFFNAPRVTTRVLLKNAHQNFQPRYSPDGKQVAYLQDRAALHALDLASGKTRQVMSADWT
;
A
#
# COMPACT_ATOMS: atom_id res chain seq x y z
N GLY A 1 -4.99 -13.14 6.48
CA GLY A 1 -5.32 -11.74 6.13
C GLY A 1 -6.28 -11.73 4.97
N ARG A 2 -7.15 -10.70 4.85
CA ARG A 2 -8.05 -10.54 3.69
C ARG A 2 -7.65 -9.41 2.75
N LYS A 3 -6.50 -8.79 3.02
CA LYS A 3 -5.91 -7.71 2.25
C LYS A 3 -4.43 -7.98 2.02
N LEU A 4 -3.93 -7.55 0.86
CA LEU A 4 -2.52 -7.51 0.52
C LEU A 4 -2.15 -6.07 0.17
N LEU A 5 -1.08 -5.59 0.79
CA LEU A 5 -0.50 -4.28 0.51
C LEU A 5 0.78 -4.49 -0.28
N TYR A 6 0.89 -3.82 -1.42
CA TYR A 6 2.01 -4.04 -2.34
C TYR A 6 2.29 -2.79 -3.18
N ALA A 7 3.50 -2.74 -3.73
CA ALA A 7 3.84 -1.79 -4.76
C ALA A 7 3.32 -2.31 -6.11
N CYS A 8 2.61 -1.47 -6.86
CA CYS A 8 2.03 -1.80 -8.15
C CYS A 8 2.55 -0.82 -9.20
N GLU A 9 2.99 -1.33 -10.34
CA GLU A 9 3.36 -0.50 -11.48
C GLU A 9 2.12 -0.21 -12.32
N ASP A 10 1.90 1.07 -12.63
CA ASP A 10 1.00 1.47 -13.71
C ASP A 10 1.61 2.64 -14.48
N SER A 11 1.82 2.42 -15.78
CA SER A 11 2.34 3.40 -16.73
C SER A 11 3.72 3.96 -16.34
N GLY A 12 4.64 3.07 -15.92
CA GLY A 12 6.02 3.43 -15.53
C GLY A 12 6.16 4.10 -14.16
N GLN A 13 5.08 4.17 -13.36
CA GLN A 13 5.09 4.72 -12.01
C GLN A 13 4.71 3.67 -10.98
N TRP A 14 5.57 3.48 -9.99
CA TRP A 14 5.33 2.61 -8.85
C TRP A 14 4.47 3.31 -7.81
N ARG A 15 3.29 2.74 -7.58
CA ARG A 15 2.23 3.21 -6.68
C ARG A 15 2.07 2.25 -5.52
N LEU A 16 1.32 2.67 -4.51
CA LEU A 16 0.88 1.76 -3.45
C LEU A 16 -0.54 1.27 -3.76
N CYS A 17 -0.72 -0.05 -3.77
CA CYS A 17 -2.00 -0.69 -4.01
C CYS A 17 -2.40 -1.61 -2.86
N GLU A 18 -3.71 -1.80 -2.72
CA GLU A 18 -4.31 -2.77 -1.82
C GLU A 18 -5.23 -3.69 -2.62
N ALA A 19 -4.96 -5.00 -2.56
CA ALA A 19 -5.85 -6.04 -3.04
C ALA A 19 -6.66 -6.57 -1.86
N ALA A 20 -7.94 -6.85 -2.08
CA ALA A 20 -8.85 -7.35 -1.05
C ALA A 20 -9.72 -8.49 -1.58
N LEU A 21 -10.01 -9.44 -0.70
CA LEU A 21 -10.98 -10.50 -0.96
C LEU A 21 -12.40 -9.93 -0.88
N ASP A 22 -13.18 -10.12 -1.93
CA ASP A 22 -14.62 -9.83 -1.93
C ASP A 22 -15.41 -10.99 -1.27
N GLY A 23 -16.59 -10.71 -0.73
CA GLY A 23 -17.49 -11.71 -0.13
C GLY A 23 -17.24 -12.08 1.34
N ASP A 24 -18.01 -13.04 1.87
CA ASP A 24 -17.95 -13.49 3.27
C ASP A 24 -16.68 -14.31 3.58
N LYS A 25 -16.17 -14.24 4.81
CA LYS A 25 -14.93 -14.93 5.23
C LYS A 25 -15.06 -16.46 5.23
N LYS A 26 -16.24 -17.02 5.50
CA LYS A 26 -16.44 -18.47 5.45
C LYS A 26 -16.49 -18.96 4.01
N ALA A 27 -17.14 -18.21 3.12
CA ALA A 27 -17.23 -18.53 1.70
C ALA A 27 -15.90 -18.31 0.95
N VAL A 28 -15.14 -17.27 1.31
CA VAL A 28 -13.86 -16.91 0.70
C VAL A 28 -12.78 -16.86 1.79
N PRO A 29 -12.29 -18.03 2.25
CA PRO A 29 -11.39 -18.11 3.41
C PRO A 29 -9.97 -17.58 3.12
N SER A 30 -9.53 -17.60 1.87
CA SER A 30 -8.18 -17.21 1.48
C SER A 30 -8.09 -16.73 0.03
N PHE A 31 -6.93 -16.17 -0.34
CA PHE A 31 -6.63 -15.74 -1.71
C PHE A 31 -6.49 -16.90 -2.70
N PHE A 32 -6.12 -18.10 -2.26
CA PHE A 32 -5.79 -19.22 -3.15
C PHE A 32 -6.94 -19.60 -4.10
N ASN A 33 -8.17 -19.59 -3.60
CA ASN A 33 -9.38 -19.92 -4.37
C ASN A 33 -10.39 -18.76 -4.39
N ALA A 34 -9.92 -17.52 -4.29
CA ALA A 34 -10.82 -16.38 -4.24
C ALA A 34 -11.51 -16.18 -5.61
N PRO A 35 -12.84 -16.23 -5.69
CA PRO A 35 -13.55 -16.06 -6.96
C PRO A 35 -13.42 -14.63 -7.52
N ARG A 36 -13.13 -13.67 -6.65
CA ARG A 36 -12.87 -12.28 -7.00
C ARG A 36 -11.88 -11.64 -6.02
N VAL A 37 -10.97 -10.87 -6.58
CA VAL A 37 -10.06 -9.98 -5.85
C VAL A 37 -10.27 -8.57 -6.41
N THR A 38 -10.56 -7.61 -5.52
CA THR A 38 -10.68 -6.20 -5.89
C THR A 38 -9.38 -5.47 -5.58
N THR A 39 -8.96 -4.56 -6.45
CA THR A 39 -7.76 -3.75 -6.25
C THR A 39 -8.13 -2.27 -6.13
N ARG A 40 -7.53 -1.58 -5.17
CA ARG A 40 -7.59 -0.11 -5.08
C ARG A 40 -6.20 0.49 -4.96
N VAL A 41 -6.01 1.67 -5.55
CA VAL A 41 -4.80 2.48 -5.38
C VAL A 41 -4.90 3.25 -4.06
N LEU A 42 -3.89 3.14 -3.21
CA LEU A 42 -3.77 3.88 -1.95
C LEU A 42 -3.01 5.19 -2.13
N LEU A 43 -1.95 5.16 -2.95
CA LEU A 43 -1.12 6.33 -3.24
C LEU A 43 -0.73 6.36 -4.71
N LYS A 44 -1.05 7.48 -5.37
CA LYS A 44 -0.58 7.83 -6.71
C LYS A 44 -0.05 9.26 -6.66
N ASN A 45 1.23 9.43 -6.94
CA ASN A 45 1.90 10.71 -7.05
C ASN A 45 2.95 10.64 -8.17
N ALA A 46 3.78 11.67 -8.30
CA ALA A 46 4.84 11.73 -9.31
C ALA A 46 6.13 10.95 -8.93
N HIS A 47 6.13 10.28 -7.77
CA HIS A 47 7.30 9.59 -7.22
C HIS A 47 7.16 8.08 -7.34
N GLN A 48 8.29 7.39 -7.17
CA GLN A 48 8.35 5.94 -7.18
C GLN A 48 8.19 5.40 -5.75
N ASN A 49 7.12 4.66 -5.47
CA ASN A 49 6.76 4.25 -4.10
C ASN A 49 6.89 2.73 -3.91
N PHE A 50 7.65 2.31 -2.88
CA PHE A 50 8.05 0.92 -2.69
C PHE A 50 7.87 0.43 -1.26
N GLN A 51 7.90 -0.91 -1.11
CA GLN A 51 7.96 -1.64 0.16
C GLN A 51 6.95 -1.16 1.22
N PRO A 52 5.65 -1.03 0.86
CA PRO A 52 4.66 -0.52 1.80
C PRO A 52 4.40 -1.50 2.95
N ARG A 53 4.16 -0.95 4.16
CA ARG A 53 3.79 -1.71 5.36
C ARG A 53 2.73 -0.96 6.16
N TYR A 54 1.67 -1.66 6.59
CA TYR A 54 0.70 -1.08 7.51
C TYR A 54 1.32 -0.81 8.88
N SER A 55 0.87 0.26 9.54
CA SER A 55 1.03 0.40 10.98
C SER A 55 0.28 -0.71 11.73
N PRO A 56 0.68 -1.05 12.96
CA PRO A 56 0.00 -2.09 13.76
C PRO A 56 -1.50 -1.83 13.98
N ASP A 57 -1.91 -0.57 14.05
CA ASP A 57 -3.31 -0.15 14.19
C ASP A 57 -4.06 -0.04 12.84
N GLY A 58 -3.36 -0.26 11.72
CA GLY A 58 -3.92 -0.23 10.37
C GLY A 58 -4.35 1.15 9.88
N LYS A 59 -3.98 2.24 10.55
CA LYS A 59 -4.35 3.62 10.16
C LYS A 59 -3.39 4.25 9.17
N GLN A 60 -2.15 3.80 9.13
CA GLN A 60 -1.09 4.37 8.29
C GLN A 60 -0.41 3.30 7.44
N VAL A 61 0.25 3.75 6.38
CA VAL A 61 1.17 2.94 5.57
C VAL A 61 2.53 3.62 5.54
N ALA A 62 3.56 2.96 6.06
CA ALA A 62 4.95 3.34 5.85
C ALA A 62 5.41 2.83 4.48
N TYR A 63 6.19 3.62 3.75
CA TYR A 63 6.73 3.25 2.44
C TYR A 63 8.02 4.01 2.11
N LEU A 64 8.78 3.49 1.15
CA LEU A 64 9.96 4.17 0.61
C LEU A 64 9.57 4.97 -0.63
N GLN A 65 9.80 6.28 -0.61
CA GLN A 65 9.70 7.15 -1.77
C GLN A 65 11.06 7.27 -2.43
N ASP A 66 11.09 7.15 -3.77
CA ASP A 66 12.29 7.21 -4.61
C ASP A 66 13.42 6.34 -4.05
N ARG A 67 13.02 5.14 -3.58
CA ARG A 67 13.87 4.06 -3.04
C ARG A 67 14.52 4.33 -1.67
N ALA A 68 14.57 5.56 -1.18
CA ALA A 68 15.38 5.90 0.00
C ALA A 68 14.65 6.68 1.10
N ALA A 69 13.81 7.66 0.76
CA ALA A 69 13.12 8.46 1.78
C ALA A 69 11.98 7.66 2.42
N LEU A 70 11.91 7.64 3.76
CA LEU A 70 10.81 6.99 4.46
C LEU A 70 9.65 7.97 4.61
N HIS A 71 8.48 7.56 4.16
CA HIS A 71 7.25 8.32 4.27
C HIS A 71 6.17 7.50 4.98
N ALA A 72 5.18 8.20 5.55
CA ALA A 72 3.98 7.62 6.12
C ALA A 72 2.73 8.26 5.50
N LEU A 73 1.89 7.43 4.91
CA LEU A 73 0.57 7.78 4.39
C LEU A 73 -0.49 7.54 5.47
N ASP A 74 -1.29 8.55 5.79
CA ASP A 74 -2.50 8.40 6.58
C ASP A 74 -3.66 7.93 5.69
N LEU A 75 -4.26 6.78 6.03
CA LEU A 75 -5.26 6.13 5.16
C LEU A 75 -6.64 6.80 5.22
N ALA A 76 -6.93 7.58 6.26
CA ALA A 76 -8.20 8.28 6.39
C ALA A 76 -8.22 9.57 5.56
N SER A 77 -7.14 10.34 5.63
CA SER A 77 -7.00 11.63 4.95
C SER A 77 -6.31 11.57 3.59
N GLY A 78 -5.59 10.49 3.30
CA GLY A 78 -4.77 10.36 2.09
C GLY A 78 -3.51 11.23 2.11
N LYS A 79 -3.18 11.87 3.23
CA LYS A 79 -2.00 12.74 3.36
C LYS A 79 -0.74 11.93 3.66
N THR A 80 0.35 12.29 3.00
CA THR A 80 1.68 11.76 3.27
C THR A 80 2.49 12.74 4.11
N ARG A 81 3.31 12.23 5.03
CA ARG A 81 4.42 12.97 5.65
C ARG A 81 5.74 12.23 5.45
N GLN A 82 6.81 12.99 5.25
CA GLN A 82 8.15 12.44 5.31
C GLN A 82 8.51 12.16 6.77
N VAL A 83 9.01 10.95 7.03
CA VAL A 83 9.50 10.51 8.34
C VAL A 83 11.01 10.69 8.40
N MET A 84 11.70 10.49 7.27
CA MET A 84 13.15 10.51 7.17
C MET A 84 13.56 10.82 5.72
N SER A 85 14.55 11.68 5.54
CA SER A 85 15.14 12.00 4.23
C SER A 85 15.89 10.83 3.62
N ALA A 86 16.10 10.89 2.31
CA ALA A 86 17.03 10.02 1.61
C ALA A 86 18.49 10.38 1.92
N ASP A 87 18.73 11.65 2.24
CA ASP A 87 20.05 12.16 2.61
C ASP A 87 20.31 11.83 4.07
N TRP A 88 21.21 10.87 4.29
CA TRP A 88 21.73 10.48 5.60
C TRP A 88 23.04 11.21 5.83
N THR A 89 22.95 12.48 6.21
CA THR A 89 24.10 13.30 6.66
C THR A 89 23.75 13.97 7.96
#